data_AF-A0A1B9L038-F1
#
_entry.id   AF-A0A1B9L038-F1
#
_cell.length_a   1.000
_cell.length_b   1.000
_cell.length_c   1.000
_cell.angle_alpha   90.00
_cell.angle_beta   90.00
_cell.angle_gamma   90.00
#
_symmetry.space_group_name_H-M   'P 1'
#
loop_
_entity.id
_entity.type
_entity.pdbx_description
1 polymer ?
#
loop_
_entity_poly.entity_id
_entity_poly.type
_entity_poly.pdbx_seq_one_letter_code
_entity_poly.pdbx_strand_id
1 'polypeptide(L)'
;MFDKISNIKDKADFLSFMNALRDDLKNEPESWTNGDLQSYLEALSAWVDNIEQFYINTKQPIPKHISWKVLADILMAAKMYE
;
A
#
# COMPACT_ATOMS: atom_id res chain seq x y z
N MET A 1 -9.58 -0.74 5.59
CA MET A 1 -8.77 -0.49 4.35
C MET A 1 -8.20 -1.77 3.77
N PHE A 2 -7.67 -2.68 4.60
CA PHE A 2 -7.16 -4.00 4.19
C PHE A 2 -8.13 -4.83 3.34
N ASP A 3 -9.42 -4.86 3.68
CA ASP A 3 -10.44 -5.61 2.91
C ASP A 3 -10.67 -5.05 1.50
N LYS A 4 -10.28 -3.79 1.23
CA LYS A 4 -10.34 -3.22 -0.11
C LYS A 4 -9.21 -3.76 -0.98
N ILE A 5 -8.04 -4.01 -0.41
CA ILE A 5 -6.84 -4.42 -1.15
C ILE A 5 -6.96 -5.86 -1.67
N SER A 6 -7.59 -6.75 -0.90
CA SER A 6 -7.86 -8.14 -1.30
C SER A 6 -8.82 -8.26 -2.49
N ASN A 7 -9.59 -7.21 -2.78
CA ASN A 7 -10.59 -7.18 -3.85
C ASN A 7 -10.14 -6.45 -5.12
N ILE A 8 -8.93 -5.88 -5.16
CA ILE A 8 -8.43 -5.17 -6.34
C ILE A 8 -8.09 -6.17 -7.44
N LYS A 9 -8.82 -6.09 -8.55
CA LYS A 9 -8.61 -6.96 -9.72
C LYS A 9 -8.21 -6.17 -10.95
N ASP A 10 -8.64 -4.93 -11.05
CA ASP A 10 -8.42 -4.09 -12.22
C ASP A 10 -8.06 -2.63 -11.87
N LYS A 11 -7.94 -1.81 -12.91
CA LYS A 11 -7.61 -0.39 -12.81
C LYS A 11 -8.68 0.42 -12.06
N ALA A 12 -9.95 0.08 -12.22
CA ALA A 12 -11.04 0.82 -11.58
C ALA A 12 -11.03 0.59 -10.07
N ASP A 13 -10.80 -0.66 -9.64
CA ASP A 13 -10.63 -1.00 -8.23
C ASP A 13 -9.43 -0.26 -7.61
N PHE A 14 -8.31 -0.26 -8.33
CA PHE A 14 -7.09 0.43 -7.89
C PHE A 14 -7.29 1.95 -7.76
N LEU A 15 -7.95 2.57 -8.74
CA LEU A 15 -8.27 4.00 -8.68
C LEU A 15 -9.20 4.32 -7.51
N SER A 16 -10.19 3.47 -7.24
CA SER A 16 -11.07 3.59 -6.08
C SER A 16 -10.30 3.50 -4.76
N PHE A 17 -9.35 2.56 -4.67
CA PHE A 17 -8.44 2.46 -3.53
C PHE A 17 -7.58 3.71 -3.34
N MET A 18 -6.97 4.23 -4.40
CA MET A 18 -6.16 5.45 -4.34
C MET A 18 -6.96 6.66 -3.86
N ASN A 19 -8.19 6.83 -4.37
CA ASN A 19 -9.07 7.92 -3.92
C ASN A 19 -9.40 7.78 -2.43
N ALA A 20 -9.73 6.56 -1.98
CA ALA A 20 -10.00 6.30 -0.57
C ALA A 20 -8.76 6.55 0.31
N LEU A 21 -7.56 6.19 -0.17
CA LEU A 21 -6.30 6.43 0.54
C LEU A 21 -5.99 7.93 0.68
N ARG A 22 -6.21 8.71 -0.37
CA ARG A 22 -6.08 10.17 -0.31
C ARG A 22 -7.10 10.80 0.63
N ASP A 23 -8.35 10.36 0.58
CA ASP A 23 -9.41 10.91 1.43
C ASP A 23 -9.17 10.56 2.91
N ASP A 24 -8.60 9.39 3.19
CA ASP A 24 -8.18 8.97 4.52
C ASP A 24 -7.03 9.86 5.07
N LEU A 25 -5.99 10.12 4.28
CA LEU A 25 -4.95 11.10 4.66
C LEU A 25 -5.54 12.48 4.96
N LYS A 26 -6.48 12.93 4.13
CA LYS A 26 -7.11 14.25 4.30
C LYS A 26 -7.94 14.35 5.58
N ASN A 27 -8.66 13.29 5.93
CA ASN A 27 -9.60 13.31 7.05
C ASN A 27 -8.95 12.89 8.38
N GLU A 28 -7.92 12.05 8.33
CA GLU A 28 -7.24 11.50 9.51
C GLU A 28 -5.71 11.57 9.37
N PRO A 29 -5.12 12.77 9.12
CA PRO A 29 -3.68 12.89 8.85
C PRO A 29 -2.82 12.44 10.03
N GLU A 30 -3.30 12.62 11.26
CA GLU A 30 -2.58 12.18 12.47
C GLU A 30 -2.55 10.66 12.66
N SER A 31 -3.37 9.90 11.89
CA SER A 31 -3.32 8.44 11.90
C SER A 31 -2.20 7.87 11.02
N TRP A 32 -1.53 8.70 10.23
CA TRP A 32 -0.47 8.29 9.32
C TRP A 32 0.89 8.41 10.01
N THR A 33 1.60 7.28 10.12
CA THR A 33 3.00 7.26 10.60
C THR A 33 3.87 8.16 9.72
N ASN A 34 3.65 8.11 8.40
CA ASN A 34 4.37 8.89 7.40
C ASN A 34 3.45 9.96 6.79
N GLY A 35 3.19 11.02 7.58
CA GLY A 35 2.22 12.07 7.23
C GLY A 35 2.70 13.12 6.23
N ASP A 36 4.00 13.19 5.96
CA ASP A 36 4.59 14.07 4.95
C ASP A 36 5.10 13.29 3.73
N LEU A 37 5.30 13.99 2.61
CA LEU A 37 5.69 13.36 1.35
C LEU A 37 7.06 12.70 1.41
N GLN A 38 8.00 13.26 2.16
CA GLN A 38 9.35 12.71 2.25
C GLN A 38 9.33 11.39 3.01
N SER A 39 8.78 11.37 4.23
CA SER A 39 8.67 10.15 5.04
C SER A 39 7.85 9.07 4.32
N TYR A 40 6.78 9.46 3.61
CA TYR A 40 5.97 8.52 2.84
C TYR A 40 6.76 7.87 1.70
N LEU A 41 7.56 8.65 0.95
CA LEU A 41 8.38 8.12 -0.14
C LEU A 41 9.54 7.25 0.37
N GLU A 42 10.12 7.59 1.52
CA GLU A 42 11.15 6.79 2.19
C GLU A 42 10.60 5.41 2.58
N ALA A 43 9.46 5.36 3.28
CA ALA A 43 8.78 4.13 3.66
C ALA A 43 8.34 3.30 2.43
N LEU A 44 7.84 3.97 1.39
CA LEU A 44 7.45 3.33 0.14
C LEU A 44 8.64 2.64 -0.54
N SER A 45 9.80 3.31 -0.60
CA SER A 45 11.01 2.73 -1.16
C SER A 45 11.51 1.53 -0.35
N ALA A 46 11.53 1.64 0.99
CA ALA A 46 11.96 0.57 1.87
C ALA A 46 11.08 -0.69 1.74
N TRP A 47 9.77 -0.50 1.54
CA TRP A 47 8.84 -1.60 1.38
C TRP A 47 8.95 -2.27 0.00
N VAL A 48 9.13 -1.50 -1.08
CA VAL A 48 9.34 -2.04 -2.43
C VAL A 48 10.60 -2.92 -2.49
N ASP A 49 11.67 -2.51 -1.82
CA ASP A 49 12.94 -3.25 -1.76
C ASP A 49 12.80 -4.64 -1.09
N ASN A 50 11.81 -4.79 -0.19
CA ASN A 50 11.64 -5.99 0.64
C ASN A 50 10.24 -6.61 0.53
N ILE A 51 9.53 -6.36 -0.57
CA ILE A 51 8.12 -6.74 -0.74
C ILE A 51 7.91 -8.27 -0.71
N GLU A 52 8.87 -9.04 -1.21
CA GLU A 52 8.83 -10.50 -1.19
C GLU A 52 8.73 -11.02 0.24
N GLN A 53 9.39 -10.35 1.19
CA GLN A 53 9.40 -10.74 2.60
C GLN A 53 8.02 -10.63 3.23
N PHE A 54 7.18 -9.67 2.83
CA PHE A 54 5.80 -9.58 3.26
C PHE A 54 4.99 -10.81 2.83
N TYR A 55 5.11 -11.22 1.56
CA TYR A 55 4.41 -12.40 1.06
C TYR A 55 4.91 -13.69 1.72
N ILE A 56 6.23 -13.82 1.93
CA ILE A 56 6.83 -14.95 2.67
C ILE A 56 6.26 -15.01 4.10
N ASN A 57 6.32 -13.90 4.84
CA ASN A 57 5.88 -13.82 6.24
C ASN A 57 4.38 -14.10 6.41
N THR A 58 3.58 -13.71 5.41
CA THR A 58 2.12 -13.93 5.41
C THR A 58 1.71 -15.25 4.74
N LYS A 59 2.68 -16.11 4.37
CA LYS A 59 2.46 -17.41 3.70
C LYS A 59 1.67 -17.29 2.39
N GLN A 60 1.86 -16.20 1.67
CA GLN A 60 1.26 -15.94 0.37
C GLN A 60 2.25 -16.24 -0.76
N PRO A 61 1.78 -16.65 -1.95
CA PRO A 61 2.66 -16.82 -3.10
C PRO A 61 3.25 -15.47 -3.51
N ILE A 62 4.57 -15.43 -3.70
CA ILE A 62 5.27 -14.24 -4.19
C ILE A 62 4.78 -13.97 -5.63
N PRO A 63 4.25 -12.76 -5.91
CA PRO A 63 3.77 -12.42 -7.23
C PRO A 63 4.94 -12.32 -8.22
N LYS A 64 4.85 -13.03 -9.35
CA LYS A 64 5.84 -12.99 -10.43
C LYS A 64 5.69 -11.80 -11.39
N HIS A 65 4.56 -11.10 -11.27
CA HIS A 65 4.22 -9.89 -12.02
C HIS A 65 3.65 -8.86 -11.06
N ILE A 66 3.94 -7.58 -11.30
CA ILE A 66 3.35 -6.49 -10.52
C ILE A 66 1.88 -6.34 -10.93
N SER A 67 0.98 -6.78 -10.06
CA SER A 67 -0.46 -6.59 -10.24
C SER A 67 -0.92 -5.27 -9.62
N TRP A 68 -2.12 -4.82 -9.99
CA TRP A 68 -2.76 -3.66 -9.34
C TRP A 68 -2.89 -3.82 -7.82
N LYS A 69 -3.05 -5.05 -7.34
CA LYS A 69 -3.01 -5.38 -5.91
C LYS A 69 -1.63 -5.15 -5.30
N VAL A 70 -0.55 -5.57 -5.97
CA VAL A 70 0.82 -5.34 -5.51
C VAL A 70 1.08 -3.84 -5.35
N LEU A 71 0.67 -3.03 -6.33
CA LEU A 71 0.76 -1.57 -6.24
C LEU A 71 -0.03 -0.98 -5.06
N ALA A 72 -1.19 -1.53 -4.74
CA ALA A 72 -1.98 -1.10 -3.59
C ALA A 72 -1.36 -1.52 -2.25
N ASP A 73 -0.80 -2.73 -2.18
CA ASP A 73 -0.05 -3.20 -1.01
C ASP A 73 1.16 -2.25 -0.75
N ILE A 74 1.88 -1.83 -1.79
CA ILE A 74 2.99 -0.84 -1.71
C ILE A 74 2.54 0.47 -1.06
N LEU A 75 1.44 1.05 -1.57
CA LEU A 75 0.93 2.33 -1.08
C LEU A 75 0.41 2.26 0.36
N MET A 76 -0.21 1.13 0.74
CA MET A 76 -0.71 0.91 2.09
C MET A 76 0.42 0.72 3.10
N ALA A 77 1.46 -0.02 2.72
CA ALA A 77 2.60 -0.23 3.59
C ALA A 77 3.33 1.08 3.89
N ALA A 78 3.52 1.93 2.88
CA ALA A 78 4.09 3.26 3.03
C ALA A 78 3.29 4.18 3.99
N LYS A 79 1.98 3.95 4.17
CA LYS A 79 1.17 4.65 5.18
C LYS A 79 1.51 4.18 6.61
N MET A 80 1.79 2.90 6.79
CA MET A 80 1.75 2.23 8.11
C MET A 80 3.11 1.95 8.73
N TYR A 81 4.14 1.72 7.92
CA TYR A 81 5.47 1.31 8.38
C TYR A 81 6.48 2.42 8.15
N GLU A 82 7.42 2.61 9.08
CA GLU A 82 8.59 3.50 8.95
C GLU A 82 9.59 2.97 7.91
#